data_AF-A0A816T3F7-F1
#
_entry.id   AF-A0A816T3F7-F1
#
_cell.length_a   1.000
_cell.length_b   1.000
_cell.length_c   1.000
_cell.angle_alpha   90.00
_cell.angle_beta   90.00
_cell.angle_gamma   90.00
#
_symmetry.space_group_name_H-M   'P 1'
#
loop_
_entity.id
_entity.type
_entity.pdbx_description
1 polymer ?
#
loop_
_entity_poly.entity_id
_entity_poly.type
_entity_poly.pdbx_seq_one_letter_code
_entity_poly.pdbx_strand_id
1 'polypeptide(L)'
;MYRDEPMIFWKQVLWSDESKYNLFGSAGKIMVWRTSTEEFNPKCTVPTGKHGGGNVKVWRCFAWNGVGNLIFVDGNMTGEMYKEILVENLFQSSKKLQLGKEMVFQHDNDPKHTSRVVKNSLDKQYVKRLIWPPFSPDMNPMEHLWDELERRMKKTPAKNEKELRETLQAEWKNIGQDVTNKLVESVPNRLYECTRMKRYPTRY
;
A
#
# COMPACT_ATOMS: atom_id res chain seq x y z
N MET A 1 0.62 23.02 -2.47
CA MET A 1 1.94 22.45 -2.18
C MET A 1 2.15 21.29 -3.14
N TYR A 2 3.26 21.28 -3.89
CA TYR A 2 3.63 20.33 -4.95
C TYR A 2 2.80 20.26 -6.25
N ARG A 3 1.78 21.11 -6.42
CA ARG A 3 0.93 21.11 -7.64
C ARG A 3 1.76 21.31 -8.92
N ASP A 4 2.75 22.19 -8.83
CA ASP A 4 3.52 22.66 -9.98
C ASP A 4 4.85 21.89 -10.14
N GLU A 5 5.03 20.80 -9.36
CA GLU A 5 6.23 19.96 -9.48
C GLU A 5 6.21 19.21 -10.82
N PRO A 6 7.32 19.22 -11.56
CA PRO A 6 7.42 18.55 -12.84
C PRO A 6 7.35 17.02 -12.67
N MET A 7 6.97 16.29 -13.73
CA MET A 7 6.91 14.82 -13.68
C MET A 7 8.23 14.16 -13.28
N ILE A 8 9.38 14.79 -13.55
CA ILE A 8 10.68 14.26 -13.12
C ILE A 8 10.77 14.14 -11.58
N PHE A 9 10.13 15.04 -10.83
CA PHE A 9 10.04 14.98 -9.38
C PHE A 9 9.25 13.73 -8.95
N TRP A 10 8.04 13.56 -9.49
CA TRP A 10 7.15 12.43 -9.16
C TRP A 10 7.77 11.07 -9.49
N LYS A 11 8.62 11.02 -10.52
CA LYS A 11 9.37 9.81 -10.89
C LYS A 11 10.45 9.41 -9.86
N GLN A 12 10.89 10.35 -9.02
CA GLN A 12 11.86 10.13 -7.95
C GLN A 12 11.20 9.93 -6.57
N VAL A 13 9.87 9.92 -6.50
CA VAL A 13 9.15 9.65 -5.24
C VAL A 13 9.05 8.14 -5.00
N LEU A 14 9.51 7.71 -3.83
CA LEU A 14 9.29 6.37 -3.30
C LEU A 14 8.06 6.40 -2.39
N TRP A 15 6.98 5.79 -2.86
CA TRP A 15 5.71 5.70 -2.14
C TRP A 15 5.75 4.47 -1.23
N SER A 16 5.25 4.61 -0.01
CA SER A 16 5.15 3.49 0.92
C SER A 16 3.84 3.54 1.69
N ASP A 17 3.35 2.37 2.08
CA ASP A 17 2.16 2.25 2.90
C ASP A 17 2.08 0.84 3.51
N GLU A 18 1.27 0.70 4.57
CA GLU A 18 0.98 -0.56 5.22
C GLU A 18 -0.43 -1.06 4.95
N SER A 19 -0.57 -2.37 4.83
CA SER A 19 -1.89 -2.98 4.64
C SER A 19 -2.01 -4.31 5.36
N LYS A 20 -3.26 -4.80 5.46
CA LYS A 20 -3.62 -6.03 6.16
C LYS A 20 -4.37 -6.95 5.21
N TYR A 21 -3.85 -8.16 5.01
CA TYR A 21 -4.47 -9.22 4.22
C TYR A 21 -5.06 -10.29 5.12
N ASN A 22 -6.35 -10.57 4.98
CA ASN A 22 -7.01 -11.64 5.71
C ASN A 22 -6.95 -12.93 4.90
N LEU A 23 -6.70 -14.07 5.56
CA LEU A 23 -6.69 -15.37 4.89
C LEU A 23 -8.09 -15.80 4.44
N PHE A 24 -9.10 -15.56 5.28
CA PHE A 24 -10.50 -15.84 4.97
C PHE A 24 -11.35 -14.58 5.12
N GLY A 25 -12.21 -14.35 4.13
CA GLY A 25 -13.13 -13.21 4.06
C GLY A 25 -12.48 -11.97 3.43
N SER A 26 -13.17 -11.40 2.43
CA SER A 26 -12.99 -9.99 2.12
C SER A 26 -13.47 -9.17 3.31
N ALA A 27 -12.81 -8.05 3.63
CA ALA A 27 -13.32 -7.07 4.60
C ALA A 27 -14.62 -6.36 4.14
N GLY A 28 -15.35 -6.94 3.18
CA GLY A 28 -16.54 -6.40 2.53
C GLY A 28 -17.64 -7.46 2.40
N LYS A 29 -18.88 -6.98 2.32
CA LYS A 29 -20.08 -7.81 2.13
C LYS A 29 -20.04 -8.45 0.74
N ILE A 30 -20.11 -9.78 0.67
CA ILE A 30 -20.34 -10.50 -0.59
C ILE A 30 -21.84 -10.49 -0.84
N MET A 31 -22.28 -9.83 -1.90
CA MET A 31 -23.67 -9.83 -2.34
C MET A 31 -23.92 -11.07 -3.19
N VAL A 32 -24.96 -11.85 -2.85
CA VAL A 32 -25.37 -13.03 -3.61
C VAL A 32 -26.84 -12.88 -4.01
N TRP A 33 -27.14 -13.11 -5.28
CA TRP A 33 -28.51 -13.23 -5.76
C TRP A 33 -29.05 -14.62 -5.43
N ARG A 34 -30.17 -14.68 -4.70
CA ARG A 34 -30.80 -15.95 -4.27
C ARG A 34 -32.31 -15.78 -4.13
N THR A 35 -33.04 -16.87 -4.29
CA THR A 35 -34.47 -16.94 -3.95
C THR A 35 -34.67 -17.11 -2.43
N SER A 36 -35.88 -16.87 -1.91
CA SER A 36 -36.17 -16.94 -0.47
C SER A 36 -35.91 -18.33 0.14
N THR A 37 -35.96 -19.40 -0.66
CA THR A 37 -35.71 -20.79 -0.22
C THR A 37 -34.23 -21.17 -0.19
N GLU A 38 -33.34 -20.36 -0.76
CA GLU A 38 -31.92 -20.67 -0.93
C GLU A 38 -31.04 -20.04 0.15
N GLU A 39 -31.64 -19.55 1.23
CA GLU A 39 -30.94 -18.81 2.29
C GLU A 39 -29.76 -19.57 2.90
N PHE A 40 -29.91 -20.89 3.10
CA PHE A 40 -28.87 -21.74 3.67
C PHE A 40 -28.14 -22.59 2.63
N ASN A 41 -28.33 -22.32 1.34
CA ASN A 41 -27.63 -23.04 0.29
C ASN A 41 -26.12 -22.75 0.42
N PRO A 42 -25.24 -23.77 0.43
CA PRO A 42 -23.78 -23.57 0.42
C PRO A 42 -23.27 -22.71 -0.73
N LYS A 43 -24.00 -22.62 -1.84
CA LYS A 43 -23.70 -21.72 -2.96
C LYS A 43 -24.10 -20.26 -2.71
N CYS A 44 -24.96 -20.02 -1.74
CA CYS A 44 -25.52 -18.71 -1.37
C CYS A 44 -25.08 -18.24 0.03
N THR A 45 -24.13 -18.95 0.63
CA THR A 45 -23.54 -18.65 1.93
C THR A 45 -22.02 -18.62 1.79
N VAL A 46 -21.37 -17.74 2.55
CA VAL A 46 -19.91 -17.69 2.62
C VAL A 46 -19.51 -18.40 3.91
N PRO A 47 -18.76 -19.53 3.84
CA PRO A 47 -18.31 -20.23 5.04
C PRO A 47 -17.56 -19.27 5.97
N THR A 48 -18.03 -19.17 7.22
CA THR A 48 -17.40 -18.34 8.26
C THR A 48 -16.62 -19.26 9.19
N GLY A 49 -15.29 -19.18 9.16
CA GLY A 49 -14.44 -19.94 10.06
C GLY A 49 -14.56 -19.42 11.50
N LYS A 50 -14.73 -20.33 12.48
CA LYS A 50 -14.81 -19.99 13.93
C LYS A 50 -13.53 -19.36 14.50
N HIS A 51 -12.42 -19.43 13.77
CA HIS A 51 -11.16 -18.74 14.08
C HIS A 51 -10.85 -17.89 12.86
N GLY A 52 -10.65 -16.58 13.06
CA GLY A 52 -10.56 -15.56 11.99
C GLY A 52 -9.32 -15.68 11.10
N GLY A 53 -9.14 -16.82 10.44
CA GLY A 53 -8.21 -17.16 9.36
C GLY A 53 -6.72 -16.88 9.54
N GLY A 54 -6.32 -16.09 10.53
CA GLY A 54 -5.07 -15.36 10.45
C GLY A 54 -5.19 -14.15 9.52
N ASN A 55 -4.34 -13.17 9.78
CA ASN A 55 -4.12 -12.04 8.91
C ASN A 55 -2.63 -11.75 8.85
N VAL A 56 -2.20 -11.19 7.75
CA VAL A 56 -0.82 -10.82 7.51
C VAL A 56 -0.79 -9.32 7.29
N LYS A 57 0.02 -8.61 8.08
CA LYS A 57 0.31 -7.20 7.85
C LYS A 57 1.54 -7.08 6.97
N VAL A 58 1.53 -6.13 6.07
CA VAL A 58 2.61 -5.89 5.12
C VAL A 58 2.99 -4.43 5.09
N TRP A 59 4.29 -4.15 5.08
CA TRP A 59 4.85 -2.89 4.61
C TRP A 59 5.39 -3.10 3.20
N ARG A 60 5.19 -2.13 2.31
CA ARG A 60 5.72 -2.21 0.95
C ARG A 60 5.86 -0.83 0.34
N CYS A 61 6.63 -0.77 -0.74
CA CYS A 61 6.90 0.49 -1.43
C CYS A 61 7.01 0.32 -2.94
N PHE A 62 6.74 1.37 -3.70
CA PHE A 62 6.93 1.40 -5.15
C PHE A 62 7.34 2.79 -5.63
N ALA A 63 7.87 2.85 -6.85
CA ALA A 63 8.16 4.10 -7.54
C ALA A 63 7.82 3.96 -9.03
N TRP A 64 8.13 4.99 -9.82
CA TRP A 64 7.93 4.97 -11.27
C TRP A 64 8.52 3.74 -11.97
N ASN A 65 9.68 3.28 -11.51
CA ASN A 65 10.41 2.18 -12.13
C ASN A 65 9.91 0.79 -11.74
N GLY A 66 8.84 0.68 -10.95
CA GLY A 66 8.25 -0.58 -10.54
C GLY A 66 8.11 -0.72 -9.03
N VAL A 67 7.93 -1.96 -8.58
CA VAL A 67 7.71 -2.29 -7.17
C VAL A 67 9.01 -2.51 -6.40
N GLY A 68 9.08 -1.92 -5.21
CA GLY A 68 10.14 -2.10 -4.23
C GLY A 68 9.98 -3.38 -3.41
N ASN A 69 10.48 -3.36 -2.19
CA ASN A 69 10.36 -4.49 -1.28
C ASN A 69 8.95 -4.59 -0.69
N LEU A 70 8.55 -5.82 -0.37
CA LEU A 70 7.35 -6.15 0.41
C LEU A 70 7.80 -6.97 1.62
N ILE A 71 7.48 -6.47 2.80
CA ILE A 71 7.94 -6.98 4.10
C ILE A 71 6.74 -7.34 4.94
N PHE A 72 6.75 -8.56 5.48
CA PHE A 72 5.74 -9.02 6.41
C PHE A 72 6.03 -8.48 7.80
N VAL A 73 4.99 -7.97 8.46
CA VAL A 73 5.09 -7.41 9.81
C VAL A 73 4.29 -8.31 10.75
N ASP A 74 5.00 -8.92 11.70
CA ASP A 74 4.38 -9.77 12.70
C ASP A 74 3.94 -8.93 13.91
N GLY A 75 2.67 -9.04 14.30
CA GLY A 75 2.10 -8.32 15.45
C GLY A 75 1.66 -6.88 15.16
N ASN A 76 1.68 -6.03 16.20
CA ASN A 76 1.31 -4.61 16.08
C ASN A 76 2.57 -3.78 15.86
N MET A 77 2.59 -3.02 14.77
CA MET A 77 3.78 -2.27 14.38
C MET A 77 4.01 -1.07 15.31
N THR A 78 5.17 -1.04 15.95
CA THR A 78 5.64 0.10 16.75
C THR A 78 6.50 1.05 15.91
N GLY A 79 6.82 2.23 16.44
CA GLY A 79 7.72 3.17 15.77
C GLY A 79 9.14 2.60 15.59
N GLU A 80 9.62 1.81 16.55
CA GLU A 80 10.92 1.14 16.50
C GLU A 80 10.98 0.08 15.40
N MET A 81 9.95 -0.77 15.31
CA MET A 81 9.82 -1.76 14.24
C MET A 81 9.76 -1.09 12.87
N TYR A 82 8.99 0.00 12.75
CA TYR A 82 8.92 0.76 11.52
C TYR A 82 10.28 1.38 11.14
N LYS A 83 11.01 1.95 12.11
CA LYS A 83 12.39 2.43 11.92
C LYS A 83 13.30 1.33 11.39
N GLU A 84 13.24 0.11 11.94
CA GLU A 84 14.02 -1.04 11.46
C GLU A 84 13.68 -1.41 10.03
N ILE A 85 12.38 -1.52 9.70
CA ILE A 85 11.91 -1.78 8.34
C ILE A 85 12.49 -0.74 7.37
N LEU A 86 12.42 0.55 7.72
CA LEU A 86 12.96 1.62 6.89
C LEU A 86 14.47 1.53 6.71
N VAL A 87 15.23 1.35 7.80
CA VAL A 87 16.70 1.24 7.76
C VAL A 87 17.14 0.11 6.82
N GLU A 88 16.46 -1.03 6.88
CA GLU A 88 16.83 -2.21 6.10
C GLU A 88 16.33 -2.13 4.65
N ASN A 89 15.13 -1.61 4.41
CA ASN A 89 14.44 -1.78 3.13
C ASN A 89 14.33 -0.53 2.28
N LEU A 90 14.43 0.67 2.86
CA LEU A 90 14.25 1.92 2.12
C LEU A 90 15.32 2.08 1.04
N PHE A 91 16.59 1.99 1.42
CA PHE A 91 17.70 2.14 0.48
C PHE A 91 17.86 0.94 -0.46
N GLN A 92 17.52 -0.27 -0.01
CA GLN A 92 17.52 -1.45 -0.87
C GLN A 92 16.47 -1.30 -1.97
N SER A 93 15.27 -0.84 -1.64
CA SER A 93 14.20 -0.57 -2.60
C SER A 93 14.58 0.57 -3.53
N SER A 94 15.15 1.65 -3.00
CA SER A 94 15.65 2.79 -3.79
C SER A 94 16.70 2.35 -4.83
N LYS A 95 17.68 1.54 -4.41
CA LYS A 95 18.71 0.99 -5.31
C LYS A 95 18.12 0.05 -6.36
N LYS A 96 17.20 -0.85 -5.96
CA LYS A 96 16.50 -1.76 -6.86
C LYS A 96 15.73 -0.99 -7.95
N LEU A 97 15.10 0.12 -7.57
CA LEU A 97 14.30 0.97 -8.43
C LEU A 97 15.11 2.06 -9.14
N GLN A 98 16.44 2.05 -8.98
CA GLN A 98 17.36 3.01 -9.61
C GLN A 98 16.96 4.47 -9.35
N LEU A 99 16.50 4.76 -8.12
CA LEU A 99 16.19 6.12 -7.72
C LEU A 99 17.48 6.89 -7.44
N GLY A 100 17.49 8.18 -7.80
CA GLY A 100 18.64 9.04 -7.65
C GLY A 100 18.87 9.50 -6.21
N LYS A 101 19.95 10.25 -6.00
CA LYS A 101 20.24 10.92 -4.71
C LYS A 101 19.15 11.90 -4.29
N GLU A 102 18.38 12.39 -5.25
CA GLU A 102 17.25 13.31 -5.06
C GLU A 102 15.94 12.58 -4.74
N MET A 103 15.99 11.29 -4.41
CA MET A 103 14.82 10.50 -4.02
C MET A 103 14.08 11.19 -2.87
N VAL A 104 12.75 11.28 -3.01
CA VAL A 104 11.86 11.76 -1.97
C VAL A 104 11.04 10.60 -1.45
N PHE A 105 11.03 10.41 -0.13
CA PHE A 105 10.27 9.36 0.52
C PHE A 105 8.88 9.88 0.90
N GLN A 106 7.84 9.14 0.55
CA GLN A 106 6.48 9.40 0.98
C GLN A 106 6.01 8.31 1.94
N HIS A 107 5.48 8.77 3.07
CA HIS A 107 4.70 7.99 4.04
C HIS A 107 3.62 8.89 4.65
N ASP A 108 2.59 8.31 5.27
CA ASP A 108 1.51 9.07 5.89
C ASP A 108 1.92 9.69 7.24
N ASN A 109 0.99 10.42 7.86
CA ASN A 109 1.21 11.08 9.14
C ASN A 109 0.77 10.24 10.35
N ASP A 110 0.73 8.91 10.24
CA ASP A 110 0.43 8.06 11.39
C ASP A 110 1.36 8.41 12.58
N PRO A 111 0.84 8.45 13.83
CA PRO A 111 1.65 8.66 15.03
C PRO A 111 2.97 7.85 15.06
N LYS A 112 2.98 6.62 14.54
CA LYS A 112 4.17 5.77 14.48
C LYS A 112 5.24 6.33 13.52
N HIS A 113 4.83 6.89 12.38
CA HIS A 113 5.70 7.49 11.37
C HIS A 113 6.22 8.86 11.80
N THR A 114 5.41 9.60 12.57
CA THR A 114 5.76 10.92 13.10
C THR A 114 6.48 10.87 14.44
N SER A 115 6.74 9.67 14.96
CA SER A 115 7.49 9.44 16.19
C SER A 115 8.91 10.01 16.11
N ARG A 116 9.47 10.38 17.27
CA ARG A 116 10.82 10.96 17.35
C ARG A 116 11.89 10.00 16.84
N VAL A 117 11.74 8.70 17.10
CA VAL A 117 12.70 7.66 16.70
C VAL A 117 12.77 7.54 15.18
N VAL A 118 11.63 7.52 14.50
CA VAL A 118 11.56 7.44 13.03
C VAL A 118 12.07 8.72 12.39
N LYS A 119 11.63 9.90 12.86
CA LYS A 119 12.10 11.20 12.37
C LYS A 119 13.62 11.33 12.47
N ASN A 120 14.18 11.06 13.65
CA ASN A 120 15.62 11.12 13.87
C ASN A 120 16.39 10.14 12.97
N SER A 121 15.84 8.94 12.73
CA SER A 121 16.49 7.95 11.87
C SER A 121 16.55 8.43 10.41
N LEU A 122 15.42 8.94 9.90
CA LEU A 122 15.34 9.49 8.55
C LEU A 122 16.23 10.73 8.37
N ASP A 123 16.28 11.61 9.38
CA ASP A 123 17.13 12.79 9.37
C ASP A 123 18.62 12.43 9.36
N LYS A 124 19.03 11.45 10.18
CA LYS A 124 20.42 10.92 10.21
C LYS A 124 20.84 10.30 8.87
N GLN A 125 19.88 9.74 8.14
CA GLN A 125 20.10 9.13 6.84
C GLN A 125 19.93 10.13 5.69
N TYR A 126 19.70 11.42 5.99
CA TYR A 126 19.47 12.49 5.02
C TYR A 126 18.34 12.19 4.02
N VAL A 127 17.31 11.46 4.46
CA VAL A 127 16.17 11.12 3.61
C VAL A 127 15.24 12.32 3.49
N LYS A 128 15.07 12.82 2.25
CA LYS A 128 14.07 13.85 1.94
C LYS A 128 12.68 13.24 2.08
N ARG A 129 11.78 13.92 2.79
CA ARG A 129 10.39 13.49 2.99
C ARG A 129 9.43 14.38 2.22
N LEU A 130 8.42 13.78 1.61
CA LEU A 130 7.31 14.52 1.02
C LEU A 130 6.41 15.05 2.14
N ILE A 131 6.08 16.34 2.12
CA ILE A 131 5.12 16.91 3.07
C ILE A 131 3.72 16.39 2.70
N TRP A 132 3.18 15.50 3.52
CA TRP A 132 1.87 14.92 3.30
C TRP A 132 0.82 15.62 4.18
N PRO A 133 -0.34 16.05 3.64
CA PRO A 133 -1.43 16.55 4.46
C PRO A 133 -2.11 15.38 5.21
N PRO A 134 -2.64 15.63 6.42
CA PRO A 134 -3.39 14.63 7.16
C PRO A 134 -4.72 14.30 6.45
N PHE A 135 -5.20 13.06 6.60
CA PHE A 135 -6.48 12.57 6.06
C PHE A 135 -6.61 12.73 4.53
N SER A 136 -5.60 12.29 3.77
CA SER A 136 -5.63 12.36 2.31
C SER A 136 -5.23 11.01 1.67
N PRO A 137 -5.98 9.93 1.94
CA PRO A 137 -5.71 8.62 1.32
C PRO A 137 -5.86 8.69 -0.20
N ASP A 138 -6.83 9.44 -0.72
CA ASP A 138 -7.10 9.62 -2.16
C ASP A 138 -5.89 10.11 -2.96
N MET A 139 -4.96 10.81 -2.30
CA MET A 139 -3.73 11.31 -2.92
C MET A 139 -2.65 10.23 -3.03
N ASN A 140 -2.69 9.19 -2.19
CA ASN A 140 -1.68 8.15 -2.16
C ASN A 140 -1.95 7.15 -3.29
N PRO A 141 -1.10 7.10 -4.34
CA PRO A 141 -1.29 6.14 -5.42
C PRO A 141 -1.14 4.67 -4.97
N MET A 142 -0.65 4.42 -3.75
CA MET A 142 -0.62 3.08 -3.16
C MET A 142 -1.99 2.45 -3.02
N GLU A 143 -3.03 3.23 -2.73
CA GLU A 143 -4.39 2.70 -2.56
C GLU A 143 -4.86 1.95 -3.81
N HIS A 144 -4.56 2.47 -5.00
CA HIS A 144 -4.94 1.81 -6.25
C HIS A 144 -4.05 0.60 -6.57
N LEU A 145 -2.80 0.62 -6.11
CA LEU A 145 -1.93 -0.54 -6.20
C LEU A 145 -2.42 -1.67 -5.29
N TRP A 146 -3.08 -1.32 -4.17
CA TRP A 146 -3.72 -2.29 -3.28
C TRP A 146 -4.86 -3.01 -3.98
N ASP A 147 -5.75 -2.26 -4.62
CA ASP A 147 -6.88 -2.82 -5.35
C ASP A 147 -6.44 -3.81 -6.44
N GLU A 148 -5.38 -3.46 -7.18
CA GLU A 148 -4.83 -4.35 -8.20
C GLU A 148 -4.27 -5.65 -7.59
N LEU A 149 -3.55 -5.55 -6.48
CA LEU A 149 -3.02 -6.73 -5.80
C LEU A 149 -4.14 -7.58 -5.18
N GLU A 150 -5.14 -6.98 -4.55
CA GLU A 150 -6.32 -7.71 -4.06
C GLU A 150 -7.05 -8.46 -5.17
N ARG A 151 -7.21 -7.81 -6.33
CA ARG A 151 -7.84 -8.42 -7.51
C ARG A 151 -7.04 -9.62 -8.01
N ARG A 152 -5.71 -9.58 -7.94
CA ARG A 152 -4.83 -10.72 -8.26
C ARG A 152 -4.94 -11.83 -7.22
N MET A 153 -4.88 -11.47 -5.93
CA MET A 153 -5.03 -12.42 -4.82
C MET A 153 -6.38 -13.15 -4.84
N LYS A 154 -7.46 -12.50 -5.28
CA LYS A 154 -8.79 -13.13 -5.45
C LYS A 154 -8.80 -14.23 -6.52
N LYS A 155 -7.90 -14.19 -7.50
CA LYS A 155 -7.78 -15.23 -8.54
C LYS A 155 -6.98 -16.45 -8.06
N THR A 156 -6.11 -16.25 -7.06
CA THR A 156 -5.23 -17.27 -6.51
C THR A 156 -5.45 -17.37 -4.99
N PRO A 157 -6.60 -17.92 -4.54
CA PRO A 157 -6.95 -17.94 -3.13
C PRO A 157 -5.99 -18.84 -2.33
N ALA A 158 -5.37 -18.27 -1.30
CA ALA A 158 -4.50 -18.98 -0.38
C ALA A 158 -5.31 -19.78 0.67
N LYS A 159 -4.82 -20.97 1.04
CA LYS A 159 -5.50 -21.85 2.01
C LYS A 159 -4.96 -21.74 3.42
N ASN A 160 -3.73 -21.25 3.56
CA ASN A 160 -3.04 -21.05 4.84
C ASN A 160 -2.15 -19.79 4.78
N GLU A 161 -1.65 -19.35 5.93
CA GLU A 161 -0.86 -18.12 6.03
C GLU A 161 0.44 -18.18 5.21
N LYS A 162 1.08 -19.36 5.14
CA LYS A 162 2.31 -19.54 4.35
C LYS A 162 2.04 -19.32 2.87
N GLU A 163 1.02 -19.98 2.32
CA GLU A 163 0.58 -19.78 0.94
C GLU A 163 0.18 -18.33 0.68
N LEU A 164 -0.44 -17.66 1.66
CA LEU A 164 -0.82 -16.26 1.54
C LEU A 164 0.42 -15.37 1.40
N ARG A 165 1.45 -15.57 2.23
CA ARG A 165 2.72 -14.84 2.14
C ARG A 165 3.43 -15.09 0.81
N GLU A 166 3.50 -16.34 0.38
CA GLU A 166 4.15 -16.72 -0.88
C GLU A 166 3.43 -16.12 -2.09
N THR A 167 2.10 -16.22 -2.13
CA THR A 167 1.27 -15.67 -3.21
C THR A 167 1.37 -14.15 -3.24
N LEU A 168 1.31 -13.47 -2.08
CA LEU A 168 1.48 -12.01 -2.02
C LEU A 168 2.83 -11.57 -2.57
N GLN A 169 3.92 -12.26 -2.21
CA GLN A 169 5.25 -11.94 -2.75
C GLN A 169 5.34 -12.20 -4.26
N ALA A 170 4.76 -13.29 -4.75
CA ALA A 170 4.77 -13.63 -6.17
C ALA A 170 3.98 -12.60 -6.99
N GLU A 171 2.74 -12.31 -6.58
CA GLU A 171 1.88 -11.35 -7.27
C GLU A 171 2.44 -9.93 -7.21
N TRP A 172 3.03 -9.53 -6.08
CA TRP A 172 3.71 -8.25 -5.95
C TRP A 172 4.83 -8.10 -6.99
N LYS A 173 5.70 -9.10 -7.10
CA LYS A 173 6.80 -9.11 -8.09
C LYS A 173 6.30 -9.13 -9.53
N ASN A 174 5.10 -9.66 -9.78
CA ASN A 174 4.46 -9.73 -11.09
C ASN A 174 3.70 -8.45 -11.48
N ILE A 175 3.72 -7.40 -10.65
CA ILE A 175 3.18 -6.09 -11.02
C ILE A 175 4.14 -5.45 -12.03
N GLY A 176 3.62 -5.22 -13.23
CA GLY A 176 4.36 -4.59 -14.31
C GLY A 176 4.66 -3.11 -14.04
N GLN A 177 5.76 -2.63 -14.58
CA GLN A 177 6.16 -1.22 -14.50
C GLN A 177 5.09 -0.30 -15.10
N ASP A 178 4.35 -0.76 -16.11
CA ASP A 178 3.27 -0.01 -16.77
C ASP A 178 2.16 0.40 -15.78
N VAL A 179 1.87 -0.46 -14.79
CA VAL A 179 0.93 -0.16 -13.71
C VAL A 179 1.48 0.97 -12.84
N THR A 180 2.74 0.85 -12.41
CA THR A 180 3.37 1.87 -11.56
C THR A 180 3.55 3.20 -12.29
N ASN A 181 3.80 3.20 -13.60
CA ASN A 181 3.86 4.40 -14.41
C ASN A 181 2.53 5.15 -14.36
N LYS A 182 1.43 4.49 -14.74
CA LYS A 182 0.08 5.09 -14.77
C LYS A 182 -0.31 5.67 -13.40
N LEU A 183 0.04 4.98 -12.33
CA LEU A 183 -0.22 5.44 -10.96
C LEU A 183 0.52 6.75 -10.66
N VAL A 184 1.82 6.82 -10.96
CA VAL A 184 2.61 8.03 -10.73
C VAL A 184 2.20 9.17 -11.68
N GLU A 185 1.86 8.91 -12.94
CA GLU A 185 1.29 9.91 -13.87
C GLU A 185 -0.04 10.49 -13.37
N SER A 186 -0.79 9.72 -12.58
CA SER A 186 -2.06 10.19 -12.02
C SER A 186 -1.90 11.17 -10.85
N VAL A 187 -0.73 11.21 -10.20
CA VAL A 187 -0.52 11.98 -8.95
C VAL A 187 -0.80 13.48 -9.11
N PRO A 188 -0.30 14.19 -10.15
CA PRO A 188 -0.64 15.61 -10.33
C PRO A 188 -2.15 15.86 -10.44
N ASN A 189 -2.87 14.97 -11.13
CA ASN A 189 -4.32 15.06 -11.26
C ASN A 189 -5.03 14.80 -9.93
N ARG A 190 -4.58 13.81 -9.13
CA ARG A 190 -5.09 13.57 -7.77
C ARG A 190 -4.93 14.80 -6.88
N LEU A 191 -3.76 15.44 -6.92
CA LEU A 191 -3.47 16.67 -6.16
C LEU A 191 -4.34 17.85 -6.61
N TYR A 192 -4.55 17.99 -7.92
CA TYR A 192 -5.45 19.00 -8.47
C TYR A 192 -6.88 18.80 -7.96
N GLU A 193 -7.39 17.58 -8.06
CA GLU A 193 -8.73 17.19 -7.61
C GLU A 193 -8.92 17.40 -6.10
N CYS A 194 -7.96 16.97 -5.28
CA CYS A 194 -8.01 17.17 -3.82
C CYS A 194 -8.06 18.65 -3.44
N THR A 195 -7.34 19.50 -4.19
CA THR A 195 -7.40 20.94 -3.95
C THR A 195 -8.71 21.56 -4.44
N ARG A 196 -9.20 21.13 -5.61
CA ARG A 196 -10.48 21.60 -6.17
C ARG A 196 -11.63 21.30 -5.21
N MET A 197 -11.63 20.10 -4.65
CA MET A 197 -12.61 19.63 -3.68
C MET A 197 -12.39 20.19 -2.27
N LYS A 198 -11.47 21.13 -2.04
CA LYS A 198 -11.18 21.70 -0.70
C LYS A 198 -10.98 20.63 0.40
N ARG A 199 -10.32 19.51 0.07
CA ARG A 199 -10.13 18.34 0.96
C ARG A 199 -11.37 17.46 1.23
N TYR A 200 -12.47 17.65 0.50
CA TYR A 200 -13.53 16.64 0.41
C TYR A 200 -13.06 15.44 -0.44
N PRO A 201 -13.65 14.25 -0.27
CA PRO A 201 -13.26 13.04 -1.02
C PRO A 201 -13.27 13.26 -2.53
N THR A 202 -12.29 12.68 -3.21
CA THR A 202 -12.18 12.72 -4.66
C THR A 202 -12.67 11.42 -5.29
N ARG A 203 -12.64 11.34 -6.63
CA ARG A 203 -12.98 10.13 -7.38
C ARG A 203 -11.89 9.04 -7.32
N TYR A 204 -10.73 9.36 -6.73
CA TYR A 204 -9.57 8.49 -6.63
C TYR A 204 -9.54 7.84 -5.26
#